data_AF-A0A4S2KG87-F1
#
_entry.id   AF-A0A4S2KG87-F1
#
_cell.length_a   1.000
_cell.length_b   1.000
_cell.length_c   1.000
_cell.angle_alpha   90.00
_cell.angle_beta   90.00
_cell.angle_gamma   90.00
#
_symmetry.space_group_name_H-M   'P 1'
#
loop_
_entity.id
_entity.type
_entity.pdbx_description
1 polymer ?
#
loop_
_entity_poly.entity_id
_entity_poly.type
_entity_poly.pdbx_seq_one_letter_code
_entity_poly.pdbx_strand_id
1 'polypeptide(L)'
;FVAHPNVQQLLAAIWYDGLPGFRRKSMIAQLMEVAKLGAMFPIYSTIYMMAPTSQMGSFMKKPFVKFICHSASYAFFLMLLGMASQRIEYLLIELFGNEWMREILAGWKKRERGCIPGFVETGVVIYVISNAAK
;
A
#
# COMPACT_ATOMS: atom_id res chain seq x y z
N PHE A 1 -0.61 19.56 29.78
CA PHE A 1 -1.79 19.98 28.99
C PHE A 1 -2.26 18.90 28.01
N VAL A 2 -1.48 18.52 26.98
CA VAL A 2 -1.93 17.57 25.94
C VAL A 2 -2.22 16.15 26.48
N ALA A 3 -1.39 15.65 27.40
CA ALA A 3 -1.58 14.33 28.02
C ALA A 3 -2.74 14.26 29.04
N HIS A 4 -3.50 15.34 29.23
CA HIS A 4 -4.61 15.36 30.18
C HIS A 4 -5.74 14.39 29.74
N PRO A 5 -6.31 13.57 30.64
CA PRO A 5 -7.26 12.52 30.28
C PRO A 5 -8.46 13.00 29.44
N ASN A 6 -9.07 14.14 29.79
CA ASN A 6 -10.22 14.67 29.05
C ASN A 6 -9.85 15.08 27.61
N VAL A 7 -8.64 15.61 27.42
CA VAL A 7 -8.13 15.98 26.08
C VAL A 7 -7.86 14.72 25.26
N GLN A 8 -7.26 13.71 25.89
CA GLN A 8 -6.98 12.42 25.24
C GLN A 8 -8.26 11.67 24.85
N GLN A 9 -9.32 11.74 25.67
CA GLN A 9 -10.63 11.17 25.33
C GLN A 9 -11.23 11.82 24.08
N LEU A 10 -11.18 13.15 23.99
CA LEU A 10 -11.65 13.90 22.82
C LEU A 10 -10.84 13.53 21.57
N LEU A 11 -9.50 13.53 21.67
CA LEU A 11 -8.63 13.16 20.55
C LEU A 11 -8.89 11.72 20.09
N ALA A 12 -9.09 10.78 21.02
CA ALA A 12 -9.41 9.40 20.67
C ALA A 12 -10.78 9.28 19.99
N ALA A 13 -11.79 10.06 20.40
CA ALA A 13 -13.09 10.07 19.76
C ALA A 13 -12.99 10.55 18.30
N ILE A 14 -12.20 11.59 18.03
CA ILE A 14 -11.92 12.09 16.68
C ILE A 14 -11.10 11.08 15.87
N TRP A 15 -10.11 10.45 16.51
CA TRP A 15 -9.19 9.53 15.85
C TRP A 15 -9.89 8.27 15.31
N TYR A 16 -10.75 7.67 16.12
CA TYR A 16 -11.48 6.43 15.78
C TYR A 16 -12.88 6.70 15.20
N ASP A 17 -13.16 7.93 14.78
CA ASP A 17 -14.43 8.27 14.13
C ASP A 17 -14.64 7.45 12.85
N GLY A 18 -15.85 6.91 12.67
CA GLY A 18 -16.20 5.97 11.59
C GLY A 18 -15.91 4.49 11.89
N LEU A 19 -15.31 4.16 13.04
CA LEU A 19 -15.01 2.76 13.44
C LEU A 19 -15.70 2.40 14.77
N PRO A 20 -16.99 2.04 14.72
CA PRO A 20 -17.78 1.84 15.93
C PRO A 20 -17.20 0.73 16.80
N GLY A 21 -16.90 1.09 18.05
CA GLY A 21 -16.41 0.14 19.05
C GLY A 21 -15.00 -0.40 18.81
N PHE A 22 -14.23 0.11 17.84
CA PHE A 22 -12.88 -0.38 17.54
C PHE A 22 -11.99 -0.49 18.78
N ARG A 23 -12.00 0.54 19.64
CA ARG A 23 -11.25 0.56 20.90
C ARG A 23 -11.64 -0.52 21.91
N ARG A 24 -12.84 -1.08 21.81
CA ARG A 24 -13.38 -2.10 22.72
C ARG A 24 -13.19 -3.52 22.20
N LYS A 25 -12.69 -3.68 20.97
CA LYS A 25 -12.44 -5.00 20.36
C LYS A 25 -11.21 -5.65 20.98
N SER A 26 -11.14 -6.98 20.90
CA SER A 26 -9.92 -7.72 21.23
C SER A 26 -8.78 -7.33 20.29
N MET A 27 -7.54 -7.49 20.74
CA MET A 27 -6.35 -7.16 19.94
C MET A 27 -6.33 -7.89 18.59
N ILE A 28 -6.75 -9.16 18.55
CA ILE A 28 -6.86 -9.95 17.32
C ILE A 28 -7.90 -9.35 16.37
N ALA A 29 -9.08 -8.96 16.88
CA ALA A 29 -10.11 -8.35 16.06
C ALA A 29 -9.69 -6.97 15.51
N GLN A 30 -8.98 -6.16 16.31
CA GLN A 30 -8.39 -4.90 15.84
C GLN A 30 -7.36 -5.15 14.73
N LEU A 31 -6.49 -6.15 14.89
CA LEU A 31 -5.48 -6.50 13.90
C LEU A 31 -6.13 -6.94 12.59
N MET A 32 -7.17 -7.78 12.63
CA MET A 32 -7.90 -8.20 11.43
C MET A 32 -8.57 -7.02 10.71
N GLU A 33 -9.14 -6.06 11.44
CA GLU A 33 -9.73 -4.87 10.81
C GLU A 33 -8.69 -3.97 10.19
N VAL A 34 -7.56 -3.76 10.87
CA VAL A 34 -6.43 -3.00 10.32
C VAL A 34 -5.86 -3.70 9.08
N ALA A 35 -5.70 -5.02 9.11
CA ALA A 35 -5.24 -5.80 7.96
C ALA A 35 -6.21 -5.71 6.78
N LYS A 36 -7.53 -5.79 7.02
CA LYS A 36 -8.55 -5.62 5.99
C LYS A 36 -8.51 -4.21 5.39
N LEU A 37 -8.45 -3.17 6.22
CA LEU A 37 -8.34 -1.79 5.76
C LEU A 37 -7.07 -1.56 4.95
N GLY A 38 -5.95 -2.09 5.44
CA GLY A 38 -4.65 -2.07 4.76
C GLY A 38 -4.72 -2.77 3.41
N ALA A 39 -5.25 -3.99 3.32
CA ALA A 39 -5.39 -4.70 2.05
C ALA A 39 -6.29 -3.98 1.04
N MET A 40 -7.29 -3.23 1.53
CA MET A 40 -8.19 -2.42 0.70
C MET A 40 -7.64 -1.02 0.36
N PHE A 41 -6.41 -0.68 0.75
CA PHE A 41 -5.84 0.66 0.49
C PHE A 41 -5.92 1.13 -0.97
N PRO A 42 -5.68 0.30 -2.02
CA PRO A 42 -5.74 0.80 -3.40
C PRO A 42 -7.17 1.16 -3.78
N ILE A 43 -8.15 0.36 -3.35
CA ILE A 43 -9.58 0.60 -3.61
C ILE A 43 -10.02 1.91 -2.94
N TYR A 44 -9.71 2.11 -1.66
CA TYR A 44 -10.07 3.34 -0.95
C TYR A 44 -9.42 4.58 -1.58
N SER A 45 -8.15 4.47 -1.99
CA SER A 45 -7.42 5.56 -2.64
C SER A 45 -8.02 5.93 -3.99
N THR A 46 -8.32 4.94 -4.84
CA THR A 46 -8.95 5.16 -6.16
C THR A 46 -10.34 5.79 -6.01
N ILE A 47 -11.18 5.27 -5.13
CA ILE A 47 -12.52 5.83 -4.90
C ILE A 47 -12.43 7.25 -4.34
N TYR A 48 -11.49 7.53 -3.44
CA TYR A 48 -11.26 8.87 -2.92
C TYR A 48 -10.89 9.87 -4.02
N MET A 49 -10.09 9.45 -5.01
CA MET A 49 -9.73 10.28 -6.16
C MET A 49 -10.90 10.49 -7.13
N MET A 50 -11.69 9.45 -7.40
CA MET A 50 -12.77 9.51 -8.40
C MET A 50 -14.08 10.09 -7.88
N ALA A 51 -14.47 9.73 -6.64
CA ALA A 51 -15.75 10.07 -6.03
C ALA A 51 -15.58 10.45 -4.54
N PRO A 52 -14.95 11.60 -4.25
CA PRO A 52 -14.58 12.01 -2.88
C PRO A 52 -15.77 12.28 -1.94
N THR A 53 -16.98 12.46 -2.49
CA THR A 53 -18.24 12.67 -1.74
C THR A 53 -18.99 11.37 -1.46
N SER A 54 -18.56 10.24 -2.03
CA SER A 54 -19.13 8.93 -1.73
C SER A 54 -18.93 8.53 -0.26
N GLN A 55 -19.66 7.51 0.21
CA GLN A 55 -19.49 6.99 1.56
C GLN A 55 -18.05 6.51 1.81
N MET A 56 -17.48 5.74 0.86
CA MET A 56 -16.10 5.26 0.96
C MET A 56 -15.07 6.39 0.86
N GLY A 57 -15.29 7.37 -0.02
CA GLY A 57 -14.44 8.57 -0.11
C GLY A 57 -14.46 9.40 1.17
N SER A 58 -15.64 9.54 1.80
CA SER A 58 -15.78 10.23 3.08
C SER A 58 -15.18 9.43 4.25
N PHE A 59 -15.25 8.10 4.20
CA PHE A 59 -14.60 7.23 5.17
C PHE A 59 -13.07 7.33 5.13
N MET A 60 -12.47 7.43 3.94
CA MET A 60 -11.03 7.62 3.77
C MET A 60 -10.52 8.99 4.31
N LYS A 61 -11.42 9.98 4.48
CA LYS A 61 -11.05 11.25 5.11
C LYS A 61 -10.81 11.12 6.62
N LYS A 62 -11.30 10.06 7.27
CA LYS A 62 -11.13 9.83 8.72
C LYS A 62 -9.64 9.61 9.03
N PRO A 63 -9.13 10.18 10.14
CA PRO A 63 -7.69 10.26 10.40
C PRO A 63 -7.03 8.89 10.55
N PHE A 64 -7.63 7.97 11.31
CA PHE A 64 -7.09 6.63 11.47
C PHE A 64 -7.10 5.82 10.15
N VAL A 65 -8.17 5.91 9.36
CA VAL A 65 -8.25 5.25 8.04
C VAL A 65 -7.16 5.76 7.11
N LYS A 66 -6.96 7.08 7.09
CA LYS A 66 -5.89 7.73 6.32
C LYS A 66 -4.50 7.26 6.75
N PHE A 67 -4.27 7.18 8.06
CA PHE A 67 -3.02 6.66 8.62
C PHE A 67 -2.75 5.21 8.17
N ILE A 68 -3.75 4.33 8.25
CA ILE A 68 -3.61 2.93 7.82
C ILE A 68 -3.33 2.85 6.31
N CYS A 69 -4.08 3.57 5.47
CA CYS A 69 -3.87 3.54 4.03
C CYS A 69 -2.48 4.05 3.63
N HIS A 70 -2.00 5.12 4.28
CA HIS A 70 -0.65 5.63 4.03
C HIS A 70 0.42 4.62 4.47
N SER A 71 0.26 4.03 5.65
CA SER A 71 1.18 3.01 6.18
C SER A 71 1.21 1.77 5.29
N ALA A 72 0.04 1.30 4.83
CA ALA A 72 -0.09 0.17 3.93
C ALA A 72 0.54 0.44 2.55
N SER A 73 0.35 1.64 2.00
CA SER A 73 0.99 2.05 0.75
C SER A 73 2.52 2.07 0.87
N TYR A 74 3.05 2.55 2.01
CA TYR A 74 4.48 2.50 2.29
C TYR A 74 5.01 1.07 2.46
N ALA A 75 4.28 0.21 3.18
CA ALA A 75 4.63 -1.21 3.30
C ALA A 75 4.63 -1.92 1.94
N PHE A 76 3.66 -1.61 1.08
CA PHE A 76 3.60 -2.11 -0.29
C PHE A 76 4.80 -1.65 -1.12
N PHE A 77 5.24 -0.40 -0.95
CA PHE A 77 6.47 0.08 -1.57
C PHE A 77 7.72 -0.69 -1.11
N LEU A 78 7.86 -0.94 0.19
CA LEU A 78 8.96 -1.78 0.71
C LEU A 78 8.91 -3.21 0.14
N MET A 79 7.71 -3.77 -0.02
CA MET A 79 7.52 -5.06 -0.66
C MET A 79 7.98 -5.03 -2.13
N LEU A 80 7.64 -3.98 -2.90
CA LEU A 80 8.13 -3.79 -4.27
C LEU A 80 9.66 -3.72 -4.33
N LEU A 81 10.30 -2.99 -3.41
CA LEU A 81 11.77 -2.94 -3.32
C LEU A 81 12.37 -4.32 -3.03
N GLY A 82 11.76 -5.08 -2.11
CA GLY A 82 12.16 -6.45 -1.83
C GLY A 82 12.05 -7.36 -3.08
N MET A 83 10.93 -7.27 -3.79
CA MET A 83 10.69 -8.02 -5.03
C MET A 83 11.67 -7.63 -6.15
N ALA A 84 11.99 -6.34 -6.29
CA ALA A 84 12.97 -5.85 -7.25
C ALA A 84 14.38 -6.36 -6.93
N SER A 85 14.76 -6.32 -5.64
CA SER A 85 16.04 -6.83 -5.15
C SER A 85 16.22 -8.33 -5.44
N GLN A 86 15.15 -9.11 -5.27
CA GLN A 86 15.16 -10.55 -5.57
C GLN A 86 14.94 -10.87 -7.06
N ARG A 87 14.82 -9.87 -7.94
CA ARG A 87 14.52 -10.04 -9.38
C ARG A 87 13.34 -11.00 -9.61
N ILE A 88 12.26 -10.85 -8.84
CA ILE A 88 11.17 -11.85 -8.79
C ILE A 88 10.58 -12.14 -10.18
N GLU A 89 10.59 -11.17 -11.08
CA GLU A 89 10.09 -11.32 -12.45
C GLU A 89 10.91 -12.32 -13.27
N TYR A 90 12.22 -12.35 -13.06
CA TYR A 90 13.12 -13.29 -13.71
C TYR A 90 12.79 -14.70 -13.22
N LEU A 91 12.57 -14.87 -11.91
CA LEU A 91 12.17 -16.14 -11.32
C LEU A 91 10.80 -16.60 -11.82
N LEU A 92 9.83 -15.70 -11.93
CA LEU A 92 8.49 -16.01 -12.43
C LEU A 92 8.51 -16.45 -13.89
N ILE A 93 9.28 -15.76 -14.75
CA ILE A 93 9.47 -16.16 -16.15
C ILE A 93 10.21 -17.51 -16.24
N GLU A 94 11.19 -17.75 -15.37
CA GLU A 94 11.93 -19.00 -15.35
C GLU A 94 11.10 -20.18 -14.84
N LEU A 95 10.11 -19.95 -13.97
CA LEU A 95 9.25 -21.01 -13.44
C LEU A 95 7.99 -21.24 -14.29
N PHE A 96 7.36 -20.17 -14.76
CA PHE A 96 6.05 -20.22 -15.42
C PHE A 96 6.04 -19.68 -16.85
N GLY A 97 7.16 -19.14 -17.35
CA GLY A 97 7.23 -18.56 -18.69
C GLY A 97 7.23 -19.60 -19.79
N ASN A 98 6.64 -19.24 -20.93
CA ASN A 98 6.73 -19.98 -22.18
C ASN A 98 8.11 -19.77 -22.85
N GLU A 99 8.40 -20.53 -23.92
CA GLU A 99 9.69 -20.47 -24.62
C GLU A 99 10.08 -19.05 -25.06
N TRP A 100 9.13 -18.28 -25.61
CA TRP A 100 9.35 -16.90 -26.02
C TRP A 100 9.75 -15.98 -24.84
N MET A 101 9.08 -16.10 -23.70
CA MET A 101 9.43 -15.34 -22.51
C MET A 101 10.82 -15.71 -21.97
N ARG A 102 11.20 -16.99 -22.08
CA ARG A 102 12.52 -17.48 -21.66
C ARG A 102 13.65 -16.99 -22.56
N GLU A 103 13.43 -16.92 -23.87
CA GLU A 103 14.37 -16.31 -24.81
C GLU A 103 14.59 -14.81 -24.52
N ILE A 104 13.50 -14.08 -24.26
CA ILE A 104 13.58 -12.67 -23.83
C ILE A 104 14.38 -12.54 -22.53
N LEU A 105 14.08 -13.40 -21.55
CA LEU A 105 14.80 -13.44 -20.27
C LEU A 105 16.29 -13.73 -20.46
N ALA A 106 16.66 -14.66 -21.34
CA ALA A 106 18.06 -14.95 -21.67
C ALA A 106 18.75 -13.72 -22.28
N GLY A 107 18.04 -12.97 -23.14
CA GLY A 107 18.48 -11.68 -23.66
C GLY A 107 18.68 -10.62 -22.57
N TRP A 108 17.81 -10.57 -21.55
CA TRP A 108 17.92 -9.65 -20.41
C TRP A 108 19.04 -10.03 -19.45
N LYS A 109 19.21 -11.32 -19.10
CA LYS A 109 20.34 -11.81 -18.29
C LYS A 109 21.69 -11.47 -18.95
N LYS A 110 21.76 -11.51 -20.28
CA LYS A 110 22.98 -11.15 -21.04
C LYS A 110 23.27 -9.63 -21.03
N ARG A 111 22.25 -8.78 -20.86
CA ARG A 111 22.37 -7.31 -20.89
C ARG A 111 22.02 -6.71 -19.53
N GLU A 112 22.97 -6.72 -18.60
CA GLU A 112 22.77 -6.14 -17.26
C GLU A 112 22.66 -4.61 -17.23
N ARG A 113 23.09 -3.89 -18.28
CA ARG A 113 23.01 -2.42 -18.37
C ARG A 113 22.10 -1.99 -19.52
N GLY A 114 21.25 -0.99 -19.26
CA GLY A 114 20.34 -0.39 -20.25
C GLY A 114 19.10 -1.23 -20.58
N CYS A 115 18.76 -2.21 -19.74
CA CYS A 115 17.52 -2.97 -19.89
C CYS A 115 16.31 -2.08 -19.53
N ILE A 116 15.20 -2.28 -20.25
CA ILE A 116 13.92 -1.64 -19.93
C ILE A 116 13.50 -2.09 -18.53
N PRO A 117 13.00 -1.17 -17.68
CA PRO A 117 12.57 -1.53 -16.34
C PRO A 117 11.46 -2.58 -16.41
N GLY A 118 11.59 -3.59 -15.54
CA GLY A 118 10.53 -4.58 -15.33
C GLY A 118 9.24 -3.96 -14.77
N PHE A 119 8.17 -4.74 -14.66
CA PHE A 119 6.91 -4.27 -14.06
C PHE A 119 7.10 -3.85 -12.59
N VAL A 120 7.88 -4.60 -11.82
CA VAL A 120 8.17 -4.27 -10.40
C VAL A 120 8.98 -2.98 -10.31
N GLU A 121 10.03 -2.84 -11.14
CA GLU A 121 10.85 -1.61 -11.19
C GLU A 121 10.02 -0.41 -11.64
N THR A 122 9.13 -0.59 -12.62
CA THR A 122 8.18 0.43 -13.06
C THR A 122 7.27 0.87 -11.91
N GLY A 123 6.75 -0.08 -11.11
CA GLY A 123 5.97 0.21 -9.90
C GLY A 123 6.75 1.04 -8.87
N VAL A 124 8.02 0.72 -8.63
CA VAL A 124 8.92 1.50 -7.77
C VAL A 124 9.10 2.92 -8.30
N VAL A 125 9.37 3.08 -9.60
CA VAL A 125 9.57 4.40 -10.24
C VAL A 125 8.30 5.25 -10.13
N ILE A 126 7.13 4.69 -10.43
CA ILE A 126 5.84 5.40 -10.28
C ILE A 126 5.64 5.87 -8.84
N TYR A 127 5.94 5.03 -7.85
CA TYR A 127 5.81 5.39 -6.45
C TYR A 127 6.76 6.53 -6.05
N VAL A 128 8.01 6.51 -6.52
CA VAL A 128 8.99 7.58 -6.27
C VAL A 128 8.52 8.89 -6.90
N ILE A 129 8.10 8.87 -8.17
CA ILE A 129 7.60 10.08 -8.86
C ILE A 129 6.38 10.66 -8.13
N SER A 130 5.44 9.81 -7.73
CA SER A 130 4.23 10.22 -7.00
C SER A 130 4.53 10.89 -5.66
N ASN A 131 5.63 10.53 -4.99
CA ASN A 131 6.03 11.17 -3.73
C ASN A 131 6.99 12.35 -3.94
N ALA A 132 7.75 12.39 -5.02
CA ALA A 132 8.60 13.53 -5.38
C ALA A 132 7.79 14.73 -5.88
N ALA A 133 6.57 14.51 -6.38
CA ALA A 133 5.65 15.55 -6.86
C ALA A 133 4.78 16.19 -5.75
N LYS A 134 4.97 15.80 -4.48
CA LYS A 134 4.29 16.39 -3.32
C LYS A 134 5.19 17.40 -2.62
#